data_AF-A0AAU8KDV4-F1
#
_entry.id   AF-A0AAU8KDV4-F1
#
_cell.length_a   1.000
_cell.length_b   1.000
_cell.length_c   1.000
_cell.angle_alpha   90.00
_cell.angle_beta   90.00
_cell.angle_gamma   90.00
#
_symmetry.space_group_name_H-M   'P 1'
#
loop_
_entity.id
_entity.type
_entity.pdbx_description
1 polymer ?
#
loop_
_entity_poly.entity_id
_entity_poly.type
_entity_poly.pdbx_seq_one_letter_code
_entity_poly.pdbx_strand_id
1 'polypeptide(L)'
;MTDITLYAMPRDEVFSYLGPDWPPAPGATVVRIDPASGVTDGSLSVYDTPGRPGTTWWLVDGLIPPQGAGPGGEALAALIPGAVVEIVPDPAPEYPPVDSRPGVFAASTE
;
A
#
# COMPACT_ATOMS: atom_id res chain seq x y z
N MET A 1 7.87 -25.35 1.56
CA MET A 1 8.71 -24.14 1.41
C MET A 1 7.99 -23.29 0.40
N THR A 2 7.52 -22.11 0.80
CA THR A 2 6.95 -21.14 -0.13
C THR A 2 8.08 -20.66 -1.03
N ASP A 3 7.86 -20.73 -2.33
CA ASP A 3 8.79 -20.18 -3.31
C ASP A 3 8.27 -18.82 -3.79
N ILE A 4 9.18 -17.88 -4.02
CA ILE A 4 8.83 -16.55 -4.51
C ILE A 4 9.69 -16.19 -5.71
N THR A 5 9.08 -15.55 -6.69
CA THR A 5 9.78 -15.05 -7.88
C THR A 5 9.47 -13.57 -8.06
N LEU A 6 10.52 -12.75 -8.06
CA LEU A 6 10.44 -11.34 -8.41
C LEU A 6 10.85 -11.16 -9.86
N TYR A 7 10.08 -10.36 -10.59
CA TYR A 7 10.37 -10.00 -11.97
C TYR A 7 10.26 -8.49 -12.11
N ALA A 8 11.39 -7.84 -12.41
CA ALA A 8 11.45 -6.40 -12.63
C ALA A 8 10.80 -6.01 -13.96
N MET A 9 9.99 -4.95 -13.95
CA MET A 9 9.29 -4.45 -15.13
C MET A 9 9.32 -2.92 -15.21
N PRO A 10 9.14 -2.34 -16.41
CA PRO A 10 8.91 -0.91 -16.54
C PRO A 10 7.70 -0.47 -15.72
N ARG A 11 7.84 0.64 -14.97
CA ARG A 11 6.79 1.17 -14.10
C ARG A 11 5.46 1.42 -14.83
N ASP A 12 5.52 1.96 -16.05
CA ASP A 12 4.33 2.23 -16.86
C ASP A 12 3.57 0.94 -17.22
N GLU A 13 4.29 -0.16 -17.39
CA GLU A 13 3.69 -1.47 -17.65
C GLU A 13 2.96 -1.98 -16.41
N VAL A 14 3.58 -1.87 -15.22
CA VAL A 14 2.94 -2.22 -13.95
C VAL A 14 1.67 -1.39 -13.71
N PHE A 15 1.74 -0.09 -13.99
CA PHE A 15 0.58 0.79 -13.90
C PHE A 15 -0.56 0.41 -14.84
N SER A 16 -0.24 -0.08 -16.03
CA SER A 16 -1.26 -0.57 -16.96
C SER A 16 -2.05 -1.78 -16.40
N TYR A 17 -1.42 -2.57 -15.53
CA TYR A 17 -2.07 -3.70 -14.85
C TYR A 17 -2.83 -3.31 -13.58
N LEU A 18 -2.29 -2.37 -12.79
CA LEU A 18 -2.94 -1.89 -11.57
C LEU A 18 -4.17 -1.02 -11.86
N GLY A 19 -4.13 -0.24 -12.95
CA GLY A 19 -5.24 0.61 -13.35
C GLY A 19 -5.73 1.53 -12.21
N PRO A 20 -7.03 1.51 -11.85
CA PRO A 20 -7.60 2.42 -10.86
C PRO A 20 -7.22 2.10 -9.41
N ASP A 21 -6.63 0.92 -9.15
CA ASP A 21 -6.19 0.52 -7.80
C ASP A 21 -4.89 1.22 -7.39
N TRP A 22 -4.29 2.01 -8.29
CA TRP A 22 -3.13 2.86 -8.03
C TRP A 22 -3.45 4.35 -8.23
N PRO A 23 -3.02 5.24 -7.31
CA PRO A 23 -2.37 4.94 -6.04
C PRO A 23 -3.34 4.35 -5.01
N PRO A 24 -2.84 3.62 -3.98
CA PRO A 24 -3.70 3.05 -2.96
C PRO A 24 -4.36 4.17 -2.14
N ALA A 25 -5.61 3.95 -1.76
CA ALA A 25 -6.33 4.91 -0.94
C ALA A 25 -5.66 5.12 0.44
N PRO A 26 -5.77 6.32 1.03
CA PRO A 26 -5.44 6.53 2.44
C PRO A 26 -6.12 5.50 3.35
N GLY A 27 -5.37 4.99 4.34
CA GLY A 27 -5.83 3.92 5.23
C GLY A 27 -5.77 2.51 4.62
N ALA A 28 -5.43 2.37 3.33
CA ALA A 28 -5.23 1.06 2.72
C ALA A 28 -4.00 0.34 3.31
N THR A 29 -4.10 -0.97 3.44
CA THR A 29 -2.99 -1.83 3.84
C THR A 29 -2.18 -2.24 2.62
N VAL A 30 -0.89 -1.92 2.61
CA VAL A 30 0.07 -2.29 1.56
C VAL A 30 1.13 -3.22 2.14
N VAL A 31 1.76 -4.03 1.30
CA VAL A 31 2.90 -4.87 1.70
C VAL A 31 4.17 -4.28 1.10
N ARG A 32 5.13 -3.91 1.95
CA ARG A 32 6.45 -3.48 1.52
C ARG A 32 7.38 -4.70 1.47
N ILE A 33 8.04 -4.90 0.35
CA ILE A 33 9.06 -5.95 0.21
C ILE A 33 10.43 -5.43 0.67
N ASP A 34 11.34 -6.34 1.00
CA ASP A 34 12.71 -5.98 1.38
C ASP A 34 13.39 -5.18 0.25
N PRO A 35 13.86 -3.94 0.50
CA PRO A 35 14.59 -3.16 -0.50
C PRO A 35 15.89 -3.84 -0.97
N ALA A 36 16.46 -4.76 -0.19
CA ALA A 36 17.61 -5.56 -0.60
C ALA A 36 17.31 -6.50 -1.78
N SER A 37 16.04 -6.71 -2.12
CA SER A 37 15.63 -7.46 -3.31
C SER A 37 16.04 -6.79 -4.64
N GLY A 38 16.31 -5.48 -4.63
CA GLY A 38 16.74 -4.72 -5.81
C GLY A 38 15.64 -4.51 -6.87
N VAL A 39 14.42 -4.97 -6.62
CA VAL A 39 13.26 -4.78 -7.51
C VAL A 39 12.32 -3.76 -6.87
N THR A 40 12.17 -2.61 -7.52
CA THR A 40 11.23 -1.56 -7.09
C THR A 40 9.88 -1.68 -7.78
N ASP A 41 9.88 -2.00 -9.07
CA ASP A 41 8.68 -2.06 -9.91
C ASP A 41 8.67 -3.38 -10.68
N GLY A 42 7.52 -4.05 -10.68
CA GLY A 42 7.40 -5.34 -11.35
C GLY A 42 6.26 -6.21 -10.86
N SER A 43 6.53 -7.51 -10.84
CA SER A 43 5.63 -8.49 -10.26
C SER A 43 6.34 -9.41 -9.27
N LEU A 44 5.60 -9.87 -8.28
CA LEU A 44 5.99 -10.86 -7.31
C LEU A 44 5.02 -12.03 -7.41
N SER A 45 5.52 -13.21 -7.77
CA SER A 45 4.74 -14.45 -7.78
C SER A 45 5.04 -15.26 -6.53
N VAL A 46 4.00 -15.68 -5.82
CA VAL A 46 4.08 -16.53 -4.63
C VAL A 46 3.54 -17.92 -4.96
N TYR A 47 4.34 -18.94 -4.70
CA TYR A 47 3.99 -20.35 -4.85
C TYR A 47 3.89 -20.97 -3.45
N ASP A 48 2.69 -20.93 -2.89
CA ASP A 48 2.38 -21.45 -1.55
C ASP A 48 2.40 -22.99 -1.50
N THR A 49 1.95 -23.62 -2.60
CA THR A 49 1.80 -25.06 -2.74
C THR A 49 2.61 -25.58 -3.93
N PRO A 50 3.56 -26.51 -3.72
CA PRO A 50 4.33 -27.11 -4.80
C PRO A 50 3.44 -27.75 -5.88
N GLY A 51 3.69 -27.42 -7.16
CA GLY A 51 2.94 -27.94 -8.30
C GLY A 51 1.58 -27.26 -8.55
N ARG A 52 1.23 -26.22 -7.78
CA ARG A 52 0.08 -25.34 -8.09
C ARG A 52 0.56 -24.07 -8.80
N PRO A 53 -0.31 -23.46 -9.64
CA PRO A 53 -0.07 -22.10 -10.13
C PRO A 53 0.11 -21.15 -8.94
N GLY A 54 1.11 -20.28 -9.01
CA GLY A 54 1.32 -19.23 -8.01
C GLY A 54 0.34 -18.07 -8.20
N THR A 55 0.24 -17.23 -7.18
CA THR A 55 -0.49 -15.97 -7.23
C THR A 55 0.50 -14.85 -7.54
N THR A 56 0.24 -14.09 -8.60
CA THR A 56 1.06 -12.94 -8.99
C THR A 56 0.47 -11.64 -8.46
N TRP A 57 1.35 -10.80 -7.93
CA TRP A 57 1.06 -9.50 -7.35
C TRP A 57 1.90 -8.43 -8.04
N TRP A 58 1.29 -7.31 -8.40
CA TRP A 58 1.97 -6.14 -8.94
C TRP A 58 2.61 -5.31 -7.82
N LEU A 59 3.79 -4.79 -8.11
CA LEU A 59 4.67 -4.08 -7.19
C LEU A 59 5.08 -2.74 -7.80
N VAL A 60 4.97 -1.65 -7.05
CA VAL A 60 5.46 -0.33 -7.43
C VAL A 60 6.20 0.30 -6.25
N ASP A 61 7.37 0.91 -6.48
CA ASP A 61 8.20 1.49 -5.41
C ASP A 61 8.48 0.55 -4.21
N GLY A 62 8.54 -0.76 -4.46
CA GLY A 62 8.69 -1.79 -3.43
C GLY A 62 7.41 -2.05 -2.62
N LEU A 63 6.26 -1.54 -3.06
CA LEU A 63 4.95 -1.69 -2.43
C LEU A 63 3.99 -2.52 -3.27
N ILE A 64 3.33 -3.47 -2.63
CA ILE A 64 2.24 -4.28 -3.19
C ILE A 64 0.92 -3.70 -2.66
N PRO A 65 0.10 -3.06 -3.52
CA PRO A 65 -1.19 -2.53 -3.11
C PRO A 65 -2.28 -3.62 -3.08
N PRO A 66 -3.43 -3.36 -2.43
CA PRO A 66 -4.62 -4.19 -2.59
C PRO A 66 -5.03 -4.25 -4.07
N GLN A 67 -5.15 -5.45 -4.62
CA GLN A 67 -5.38 -5.66 -6.06
C GLN A 67 -6.21 -6.92 -6.38
N GLY A 68 -6.88 -7.51 -5.38
CA GLY A 68 -7.82 -8.63 -5.58
C GLY A 68 -7.21 -9.96 -6.04
N ALA A 69 -5.89 -10.07 -6.20
CA ALA A 69 -5.22 -11.31 -6.64
C ALA A 69 -5.32 -12.47 -5.63
N GLY A 70 -5.55 -12.16 -4.34
CA GLY A 70 -5.65 -13.12 -3.26
C GLY A 70 -5.77 -12.45 -1.89
N PRO A 71 -5.52 -13.17 -0.78
CA PRO A 71 -5.43 -12.58 0.55
C PRO A 71 -4.15 -11.73 0.68
N GLY A 72 -4.30 -10.41 0.63
CA GLY A 72 -3.20 -9.44 0.77
C GLY A 72 -2.80 -9.15 2.23
N GLY A 73 -2.07 -8.05 2.45
CA GLY A 73 -1.69 -7.59 3.79
C GLY A 73 -0.84 -8.59 4.57
N GLU A 74 -1.18 -8.81 5.84
CA GLU A 74 -0.48 -9.75 6.75
C GLU A 74 -0.31 -11.15 6.17
N ALA A 75 -1.34 -11.66 5.49
CA ALA A 75 -1.30 -13.00 4.90
C ALA A 75 -0.25 -13.10 3.79
N LEU A 76 -0.12 -12.05 2.97
CA LEU A 76 0.89 -11.98 1.92
C LEU A 76 2.29 -11.71 2.50
N ALA A 77 2.41 -10.80 3.47
CA ALA A 77 3.68 -10.47 4.12
C ALA A 77 4.31 -11.69 4.81
N ALA A 78 3.49 -12.54 5.45
CA ALA A 78 3.96 -13.78 6.09
C ALA A 78 4.59 -14.79 5.10
N LEU A 79 4.30 -14.68 3.81
CA LEU A 79 4.80 -15.55 2.76
C LEU A 79 6.09 -15.03 2.10
N ILE A 80 6.44 -13.76 2.32
CA ILE A 80 7.56 -13.08 1.66
C ILE A 80 8.63 -12.76 2.72
N PRO A 81 9.85 -13.34 2.62
CA PRO A 81 10.92 -13.04 3.56
C PRO A 81 11.24 -11.55 3.60
N GLY A 82 11.25 -10.97 4.81
CA GLY A 82 11.58 -9.55 5.03
C GLY A 82 10.48 -8.56 4.66
N ALA A 83 9.32 -9.03 4.18
CA ALA A 83 8.20 -8.14 3.90
C ALA A 83 7.53 -7.64 5.18
N VAL A 84 7.04 -6.41 5.15
CA VAL A 84 6.32 -5.77 6.25
C VAL A 84 5.02 -5.17 5.76
N VAL A 85 4.03 -5.12 6.65
CA VAL A 85 2.74 -4.49 6.38
C VAL A 85 2.80 -3.03 6.77
N GLU A 86 2.29 -2.17 5.89
CA GLU A 86 2.20 -0.73 6.12
C GLU A 86 0.78 -0.24 5.86
N ILE A 87 0.40 0.84 6.54
CA ILE A 87 -0.85 1.54 6.31
C ILE A 87 -0.52 2.82 5.57
N VAL A 88 -1.19 3.07 4.45
CA VAL A 88 -1.04 4.33 3.72
C VAL A 88 -1.51 5.46 4.63
N PRO A 89 -0.64 6.45 4.94
CA PRO A 89 -0.98 7.51 5.87
C PRO A 89 -2.14 8.34 5.33
N ASP A 90 -3.06 8.71 6.21
CA ASP A 90 -4.10 9.70 5.90
C ASP A 90 -3.49 11.10 5.96
N PRO A 91 -3.46 11.87 4.86
CA PRO A 91 -3.08 13.27 4.94
C PRO A 91 -4.12 13.96 5.83
N ALA A 92 -3.70 14.32 7.05
CA ALA A 92 -4.58 14.98 8.00
C ALA A 92 -5.32 16.16 7.32
N PRO A 93 -6.61 16.37 7.61
CA PRO A 93 -7.34 17.49 7.02
C PRO A 93 -6.61 18.80 7.32
N GLU A 94 -6.31 19.61 6.30
CA GLU A 94 -5.71 20.95 6.45
C GLU A 94 -6.65 21.99 7.10
N TYR A 95 -7.59 21.57 7.95
CA TYR A 95 -8.44 22.52 8.64
C TYR A 95 -7.63 23.17 9.78
N PRO A 96 -7.42 24.50 9.76
CA PRO A 96 -6.91 25.18 10.93
C PRO A 96 -7.90 24.95 12.09
N PRO A 97 -7.43 24.80 13.34
CA PRO A 97 -8.32 24.65 14.47
C PRO A 97 -9.30 25.83 14.51
N VAL A 98 -10.59 25.56 14.33
CA VAL A 98 -11.64 26.57 14.54
C VAL A 98 -11.67 26.85 16.04
N ASP A 99 -11.15 28.00 16.44
CA ASP A 99 -11.18 28.49 17.82
C ASP A 99 -12.65 28.72 18.22
N SER A 100 -13.29 27.67 18.71
CA SER A 100 -14.66 27.67 19.20
C SER A 100 -14.67 28.17 20.65
N ARG A 101 -14.27 29.43 20.86
CA ARG A 101 -14.53 30.13 22.13
C ARG A 101 -15.85 30.91 22.00
N PRO A 102 -16.94 30.44 22.61
CA PRO A 102 -18.12 31.27 22.77
C PRO A 102 -17.87 32.27 23.90
N GLY A 103 -17.86 33.56 23.58
CA GLY A 103 -18.00 34.63 24.57
C GLY A 103 -16.88 35.67 24.57
N VAL A 104 -17.13 36.81 23.94
CA VAL A 104 -17.32 38.12 24.58
C VAL A 104 -17.85 39.04 23.48
N PHE A 105 -19.18 39.17 23.41
CA PHE A 105 -19.76 40.38 22.83
C PHE A 105 -19.42 41.50 23.81
N ALA A 106 -18.52 42.39 23.41
CA ALA A 106 -18.35 43.67 24.07
C ALA A 106 -19.64 44.47 23.84
N ALA A 107 -20.56 44.40 24.80
CA ALA A 107 -21.64 45.37 24.89
C ALA A 107 -21.01 46.69 25.36
N SER A 108 -20.72 47.58 24.41
CA SER A 108 -20.53 48.99 24.69
C SER A 108 -21.90 49.56 25.09
N THR A 109 -22.06 49.88 26.37
CA THR A 109 -23.16 50.73 26.84
C THR A 109 -22.71 52.18 26.68
N GLU A 110 -23.46 52.94 25.87
CA GLU A 110 -23.50 54.41 25.89
C GLU A 110 -24.41 54.90 27.03
#